data_AF-A0A914D766-F1
#
_entry.id   AF-A0A914D766-F1
#
_cell.length_a   1.000
_cell.length_b   1.000
_cell.length_c   1.000
_cell.angle_alpha   90.00
_cell.angle_beta   90.00
_cell.angle_gamma   90.00
#
_symmetry.space_group_name_H-M   'P 1'
#
loop_
_entity.id
_entity.type
_entity.pdbx_description
1 polymer ?
#
loop_
_entity_poly.entity_id
_entity_poly.type
_entity_poly.pdbx_seq_one_letter_code
_entity_poly.pdbx_strand_id
1 'polypeptide(L)'
;MTSFTENEDEVEKRSVKNTKRLKKEQKRLKKFGGKWSGNFTMTAQQFDQLYTFSKNIGWRFIFDLNELKRKDNGTTWDSTNAKELLDYTSSKGYDFDFELGNEQDIIQPRLTSQQNVQDYKDLRALLDSYPIYKNSLVMGPSTAGASSMFSE
;
A
#
# COMPACT_ATOMS: atom_id res chain seq x y z
N MET A 1 -19.62 -16.79 -31.31
CA MET A 1 -19.63 -16.76 -29.83
C MET A 1 -18.63 -17.79 -29.38
N THR A 2 -17.41 -17.39 -29.04
CA THR A 2 -16.33 -18.32 -28.69
C THR A 2 -16.20 -18.33 -27.17
N SER A 3 -16.58 -19.42 -26.53
CA SER A 3 -16.37 -19.60 -25.08
C SER A 3 -14.92 -20.00 -24.84
N PHE A 4 -14.19 -19.19 -24.08
CA PHE A 4 -12.93 -19.59 -23.48
C PHE A 4 -13.25 -20.27 -22.15
N THR A 5 -13.19 -21.60 -22.12
CA THR A 5 -13.10 -22.34 -20.86
C THR A 5 -11.63 -22.64 -20.64
N GLU A 6 -11.00 -21.96 -19.68
CA GLU A 6 -9.65 -22.34 -19.24
C GLU A 6 -9.69 -23.75 -18.66
N ASN A 7 -8.66 -24.54 -18.99
CA ASN A 7 -8.55 -25.92 -18.55
C ASN A 7 -8.21 -25.97 -17.05
N GLU A 8 -9.04 -26.64 -16.25
CA GLU A 8 -8.92 -26.71 -14.79
C GLU A 8 -7.53 -27.20 -14.34
N ASP A 9 -6.91 -28.10 -15.12
CA ASP A 9 -5.55 -28.59 -14.88
C ASP A 9 -4.47 -27.50 -15.00
N GLU A 10 -4.67 -26.50 -15.87
CA GLU A 10 -3.74 -25.36 -15.99
C GLU A 10 -3.92 -24.38 -14.84
N VAL A 11 -5.16 -24.16 -14.41
CA VAL A 11 -5.50 -23.29 -13.26
C VAL A 11 -4.87 -23.86 -11.99
N GLU A 12 -4.99 -25.16 -11.75
CA GLU A 12 -4.42 -25.83 -10.59
C GLU A 12 -2.88 -25.78 -10.60
N LYS A 13 -2.25 -26.04 -11.75
CA LYS A 13 -0.78 -25.94 -11.89
C LYS A 13 -0.26 -24.52 -11.64
N ARG A 14 -0.97 -23.48 -12.12
CA ARG A 14 -0.64 -22.08 -11.86
C ARG A 14 -0.79 -21.73 -10.37
N SER A 15 -1.88 -22.16 -9.75
CA SER A 15 -2.14 -21.98 -8.30
C SER A 15 -1.05 -22.60 -7.42
N VAL A 16 -0.67 -23.84 -7.70
CA VAL A 16 0.40 -24.54 -6.97
C VAL A 16 1.76 -23.86 -7.16
N LYS A 17 2.05 -23.38 -8.38
CA LYS A 17 3.30 -22.66 -8.69
C LYS A 17 3.38 -21.31 -7.96
N ASN A 18 2.28 -20.56 -7.92
CA ASN A 18 2.17 -19.31 -7.17
C ASN A 18 2.36 -19.56 -5.67
N THR A 19 1.75 -20.61 -5.11
CA THR A 19 1.89 -20.95 -3.69
C THR A 19 3.34 -21.30 -3.31
N LYS A 20 4.05 -22.04 -4.18
CA LYS A 20 5.48 -22.34 -3.96
C LYS A 20 6.36 -21.09 -4.05
N ARG A 21 6.05 -20.17 -4.96
CA ARG A 21 6.75 -18.88 -5.10
C ARG A 21 6.54 -18.00 -3.88
N LEU A 22 5.30 -17.82 -3.43
CA LEU A 22 4.95 -17.04 -2.23
C LEU A 22 5.68 -17.57 -0.99
N LYS A 23 5.71 -18.90 -0.78
CA LYS A 23 6.47 -19.52 0.32
C LYS A 23 7.97 -19.23 0.24
N LYS A 24 8.54 -19.16 -0.97
CA LYS A 24 9.95 -18.84 -1.18
C LYS A 24 10.24 -17.36 -0.93
N GLU A 25 9.38 -16.46 -1.37
CA GLU A 25 9.47 -15.02 -1.10
C GLU A 25 9.32 -14.73 0.40
N GLN A 26 8.35 -15.33 1.09
CA GLN A 26 8.22 -15.24 2.56
C GLN A 26 9.49 -15.72 3.29
N LYS A 27 10.11 -16.82 2.82
CA LYS A 27 11.39 -17.31 3.38
C LYS A 27 12.55 -16.36 3.10
N ARG A 28 12.56 -15.68 1.93
CA ARG A 28 13.55 -14.66 1.60
C ARG A 28 13.35 -13.40 2.45
N LEU A 29 12.13 -12.92 2.62
CA LEU A 29 11.80 -11.77 3.47
C LEU A 29 12.20 -12.03 4.93
N LYS A 30 11.97 -13.24 5.45
CA LYS A 30 12.48 -13.65 6.78
C LYS A 30 14.02 -13.72 6.87
N LYS A 31 14.72 -13.88 5.73
CA LYS A 31 16.18 -13.98 5.65
C LYS A 31 16.85 -12.61 5.43
N PHE A 32 16.22 -11.72 4.67
CA PHE A 32 16.72 -10.38 4.36
C PHE A 32 16.24 -9.32 5.36
N GLY A 33 15.04 -9.49 5.92
CA GLY A 33 14.56 -8.71 7.06
C GLY A 33 15.27 -9.19 8.32
N GLY A 34 16.49 -8.72 8.56
CA GLY A 34 17.09 -8.81 9.89
C GLY A 34 16.05 -8.36 10.92
N LYS A 35 15.86 -9.17 11.97
CA LYS A 35 14.92 -8.98 13.11
C LYS A 35 14.08 -7.69 12.97
N TRP A 36 13.01 -7.72 12.18
CA TRP A 36 12.14 -6.56 12.01
C TRP A 36 11.46 -6.31 13.36
N SER A 37 11.94 -5.31 14.10
CA SER A 37 11.55 -5.07 15.48
C SER A 37 10.26 -4.26 15.54
N GLY A 38 9.14 -4.87 15.18
CA GLY A 38 7.80 -4.36 15.44
C GLY A 38 7.45 -3.01 14.77
N ASN A 39 6.37 -2.41 15.27
CA ASN A 39 5.92 -1.09 14.84
C ASN A 39 7.00 -0.04 15.18
N PHE A 40 7.25 0.88 14.26
CA PHE A 40 8.02 2.09 14.54
C PHE A 40 7.12 3.31 14.43
N THR A 41 7.49 4.38 15.14
CA THR A 41 6.85 5.69 15.05
C THR A 41 7.84 6.66 14.42
N MET A 42 7.42 7.35 13.37
CA MET A 42 8.18 8.43 12.77
C MET A 42 7.78 9.76 13.44
N THR A 43 8.77 10.57 13.82
CA THR A 43 8.50 11.90 14.38
C THR A 43 8.24 12.93 13.29
N ALA A 44 7.58 14.03 13.65
CA ALA A 44 7.41 15.19 12.77
C ALA A 44 8.75 15.71 12.22
N GLN A 45 9.80 15.74 13.05
CA GLN A 45 11.14 16.17 12.64
C GLN A 45 11.75 15.25 11.58
N GLN A 46 11.55 13.93 11.69
CA GLN A 46 12.02 12.98 10.68
C GLN A 46 11.28 13.16 9.36
N PHE A 47 9.97 13.41 9.39
CA PHE A 47 9.20 13.74 8.19
C PHE A 47 9.71 15.04 7.54
N ASP A 48 9.89 16.10 8.34
CA ASP A 48 10.43 17.39 7.88
C ASP A 48 11.78 17.22 7.16
N GLN A 49 12.66 16.38 7.70
CA GLN A 49 13.96 16.08 7.10
C GLN A 49 13.83 15.39 5.74
N LEU A 50 12.96 14.39 5.60
CA LEU A 50 12.72 13.69 4.33
C LEU A 50 12.10 14.58 3.27
N TYR A 51 11.08 15.36 3.65
CA TYR A 51 10.44 16.31 2.75
C TYR A 51 11.44 17.37 2.29
N THR A 52 12.15 18.00 3.22
CA THR A 52 13.14 19.04 2.92
C THR A 52 14.27 18.51 2.03
N PHE A 53 14.78 17.32 2.32
CA PHE A 53 15.78 16.67 1.48
C PHE A 53 15.28 16.53 0.03
N SER A 54 14.09 15.96 -0.15
CA SER A 54 13.50 15.73 -1.48
C SER A 54 13.28 17.05 -2.23
N LYS A 55 12.78 18.08 -1.55
CA LYS A 55 12.59 19.42 -2.14
C LYS A 55 13.92 20.07 -2.54
N ASN A 56 14.95 19.96 -1.70
CA ASN A 56 16.26 20.57 -1.96
C ASN A 56 16.97 19.97 -3.18
N ILE A 57 16.71 18.70 -3.49
CA ILE A 57 17.28 18.03 -4.67
C ILE A 57 16.33 18.06 -5.88
N GLY A 58 15.20 18.75 -5.78
CA GLY A 58 14.22 18.89 -6.86
C GLY A 58 13.42 17.64 -7.18
N TRP A 59 13.32 16.69 -6.25
CA TRP A 59 12.53 15.47 -6.43
C TRP A 59 11.07 15.67 -6.01
N ARG A 60 10.16 14.94 -6.68
CA ARG A 60 8.79 14.78 -6.18
C ARG A 60 8.80 13.77 -5.05
N PHE A 61 8.39 14.21 -3.87
CA PHE A 61 8.26 13.33 -2.73
C PHE A 61 6.96 12.52 -2.86
N ILE A 62 7.07 11.21 -2.67
CA ILE A 62 5.94 10.28 -2.61
C ILE A 62 6.05 9.57 -1.26
N PHE A 63 4.96 9.56 -0.50
CA PHE A 63 4.94 8.98 0.84
C PHE A 63 3.91 7.85 0.93
N ASP A 64 4.37 6.67 1.35
CA ASP A 64 3.53 5.49 1.53
C ASP A 64 2.88 5.48 2.92
N LEU A 65 1.54 5.42 2.95
CA LEU A 65 0.75 5.36 4.16
C LEU A 65 0.58 3.92 4.66
N ASN A 66 0.50 3.76 5.98
CA ASN A 66 0.38 2.45 6.58
C ASN A 66 -1.04 1.87 6.44
N GLU A 67 -1.23 0.98 5.47
CA GLU A 67 -2.49 0.26 5.24
C GLU A 67 -2.76 -0.87 6.28
N LEU A 68 -1.77 -1.26 7.10
CA LEU A 68 -1.96 -2.28 8.14
C LEU A 68 -2.75 -1.75 9.35
N LYS A 69 -3.05 -0.44 9.39
CA LYS A 69 -3.97 0.15 10.36
C LYS A 69 -5.39 -0.23 9.97
N ARG A 70 -5.99 -1.17 10.69
CA ARG A 70 -7.35 -1.64 10.47
C ARG A 70 -8.24 -1.24 11.65
N LYS A 71 -9.51 -0.95 11.36
CA LYS A 71 -10.55 -0.76 12.39
C LYS A 71 -10.82 -2.08 13.11
N ASP A 72 -11.62 -2.04 14.17
CA ASP A 72 -11.97 -3.22 14.98
C ASP A 72 -12.63 -4.36 14.18
N ASN A 73 -13.22 -4.04 13.01
CA ASN A 73 -13.75 -5.04 12.08
C ASN A 73 -12.68 -5.83 11.31
N GLY A 74 -11.40 -5.47 11.46
CA GLY A 74 -10.24 -6.15 10.88
C GLY A 74 -10.09 -6.03 9.36
N THR A 75 -10.95 -5.29 8.67
CA THR A 75 -10.99 -5.22 7.20
C THR A 75 -10.89 -3.80 6.68
N THR A 76 -11.64 -2.88 7.26
CA THR A 76 -11.64 -1.47 6.83
C THR A 76 -10.36 -0.78 7.28
N TRP A 77 -9.71 -0.06 6.37
CA TRP A 77 -8.59 0.80 6.71
C TRP A 77 -8.97 1.86 7.75
N ASP A 78 -8.12 2.04 8.75
CA ASP A 78 -8.24 3.11 9.75
C ASP A 78 -7.35 4.28 9.35
N SER A 79 -7.98 5.31 8.79
CA SER A 79 -7.32 6.51 8.29
C SER A 79 -6.96 7.53 9.38
N THR A 80 -7.21 7.24 10.67
CA THR A 80 -6.98 8.20 11.77
C THR A 80 -5.53 8.67 11.81
N ASN A 81 -4.57 7.75 11.71
CA ASN A 81 -3.15 8.10 11.73
C ASN A 81 -2.70 8.84 10.45
N ALA A 82 -3.29 8.51 9.29
CA ALA A 82 -3.04 9.26 8.06
C ALA A 82 -3.55 10.71 8.21
N LYS A 83 -4.74 10.89 8.80
CA LYS A 83 -5.30 12.21 9.05
C LYS A 83 -4.39 13.07 9.95
N GLU A 84 -3.82 12.51 11.01
CA GLU A 84 -2.86 13.22 11.88
C GLU A 84 -1.66 13.75 11.08
N LEU A 85 -1.12 12.93 10.18
CA LEU A 85 -0.03 13.34 9.29
C LEU A 85 -0.47 14.45 8.31
N LEU A 86 -1.67 14.33 7.71
CA LEU A 86 -2.20 15.31 6.77
C LEU A 86 -2.48 16.66 7.44
N ASP A 87 -3.02 16.65 8.67
CA ASP A 87 -3.21 17.85 9.48
C ASP A 87 -1.87 18.58 9.71
N TYR A 88 -0.85 17.83 10.13
CA TYR A 88 0.49 18.37 10.35
C TYR A 88 1.10 18.95 9.07
N THR A 89 1.15 18.16 8.00
CA THR A 89 1.85 18.51 6.76
C THR A 89 1.12 19.61 5.97
N SER A 90 -0.22 19.63 6.00
CA SER A 90 -1.00 20.71 5.39
C SER A 90 -0.78 22.04 6.10
N SER A 91 -0.66 22.04 7.44
CA SER A 91 -0.33 23.25 8.22
C SER A 91 1.05 23.83 7.87
N LYS A 92 1.94 23.01 7.32
CA LYS A 92 3.31 23.38 6.90
C LYS A 92 3.39 23.69 5.41
N GLY A 93 2.29 23.55 4.66
CA GLY A 93 2.25 23.76 3.22
C GLY A 93 3.07 22.74 2.43
N TYR A 94 3.18 21.50 2.93
CA TYR A 94 3.94 20.46 2.25
C TYR A 94 3.11 19.86 1.12
N ASP A 95 3.66 19.84 -0.10
CA ASP A 95 3.01 19.31 -1.30
C ASP A 95 3.80 18.10 -1.81
N PHE A 96 3.17 16.92 -1.75
CA PHE A 96 3.71 15.62 -2.08
C PHE A 96 2.60 14.64 -2.48
N ASP A 97 2.98 13.50 -3.06
CA ASP A 97 2.05 12.46 -3.52
C ASP A 97 2.03 11.25 -2.58
N PHE A 98 1.07 10.35 -2.81
CA PHE A 98 0.73 9.31 -1.86
C PHE A 98 0.76 7.91 -2.49
N GLU A 99 1.17 6.94 -1.69
CA GLU A 99 0.87 5.52 -1.86
C GLU A 99 0.09 5.03 -0.64
N LEU A 100 -0.55 3.85 -0.76
CA LEU A 100 -1.19 3.18 0.35
C LEU A 100 -0.80 1.70 0.37
N GLY A 101 0.11 1.38 1.28
CA GLY A 101 0.58 0.04 1.52
C GLY A 101 1.62 -0.45 0.51
N ASN A 102 2.38 -1.46 0.93
CA ASN A 102 3.43 -2.09 0.13
C ASN A 102 3.28 -3.61 0.16
N GLU A 103 3.27 -4.23 -1.03
CA GLU A 103 3.21 -5.68 -1.26
C GLU A 103 2.08 -6.38 -0.47
N GLN A 104 0.89 -5.80 -0.51
CA GLN A 104 -0.25 -6.29 0.27
C GLN A 104 -0.65 -7.72 -0.04
N ASP A 105 -0.39 -8.18 -1.26
CA ASP A 105 -0.60 -9.55 -1.68
C ASP A 105 0.23 -10.55 -0.86
N ILE A 106 1.36 -10.10 -0.30
CA ILE A 106 2.21 -10.91 0.59
C ILE A 106 1.84 -10.69 2.06
N ILE A 107 1.58 -9.44 2.46
CA ILE A 107 1.42 -9.05 3.88
C ILE A 107 -0.01 -9.32 4.39
N GLN A 108 -1.03 -9.05 3.56
CA GLN A 108 -2.44 -9.25 3.88
C GLN A 108 -3.12 -10.15 2.83
N PRO A 109 -2.76 -11.44 2.73
CA PRO A 109 -3.30 -12.34 1.69
C PRO A 109 -4.81 -12.61 1.82
N ARG A 110 -5.45 -12.16 2.92
CA ARG A 110 -6.89 -12.26 3.15
C ARG A 110 -7.67 -11.00 2.80
N LEU A 111 -6.97 -9.89 2.54
CA LEU A 111 -7.61 -8.66 2.07
C LEU A 111 -7.97 -8.85 0.61
N THR A 112 -9.25 -8.69 0.28
CA THR A 112 -9.70 -8.82 -1.10
C THR A 112 -9.30 -7.58 -1.91
N SER A 113 -9.12 -7.74 -3.21
CA SER A 113 -8.86 -6.62 -4.12
C SER A 113 -9.97 -5.57 -4.06
N GLN A 114 -11.22 -5.99 -3.86
CA GLN A 114 -12.37 -5.10 -3.70
C GLN A 114 -12.24 -4.24 -2.44
N GLN A 115 -11.79 -4.83 -1.31
CA GLN A 115 -11.56 -4.06 -0.09
C GLN A 115 -10.38 -3.09 -0.27
N ASN A 116 -9.29 -3.52 -0.91
CA ASN A 116 -8.16 -2.64 -1.18
C ASN A 116 -8.57 -1.44 -2.06
N VAL A 117 -9.37 -1.66 -3.11
CA VAL A 117 -9.94 -0.55 -3.92
C VAL A 117 -10.80 0.39 -3.05
N GLN A 118 -11.56 -0.15 -2.09
CA GLN A 118 -12.32 0.69 -1.17
C GLN A 118 -11.41 1.52 -0.27
N ASP A 119 -10.33 0.95 0.25
CA ASP A 119 -9.35 1.68 1.07
C ASP A 119 -8.69 2.84 0.27
N TYR A 120 -8.39 2.63 -1.02
CA TYR A 120 -7.89 3.69 -1.91
C TYR A 120 -8.94 4.79 -2.18
N LYS A 121 -10.23 4.44 -2.29
CA LYS A 121 -11.31 5.43 -2.38
C LYS A 121 -11.43 6.26 -1.11
N ASP A 122 -11.30 5.61 0.05
CA ASP A 122 -11.33 6.27 1.35
C ASP A 122 -10.13 7.22 1.49
N LEU A 123 -8.94 6.82 1.03
CA LEU A 123 -7.78 7.71 0.94
C LEU A 123 -8.04 8.91 0.03
N ARG A 124 -8.56 8.70 -1.18
CA ARG A 124 -8.87 9.81 -2.11
C ARG A 124 -9.85 10.80 -1.49
N ALA A 125 -10.92 10.31 -0.86
CA ALA A 125 -11.90 11.15 -0.18
C ALA A 125 -11.28 11.93 0.99
N LEU A 126 -10.37 11.32 1.74
CA LEU A 126 -9.62 12.02 2.80
C LEU A 126 -8.75 13.13 2.22
N LEU A 127 -7.97 12.86 1.17
CA LEU A 127 -7.10 13.85 0.52
C LEU A 127 -7.90 15.03 -0.08
N ASP A 128 -9.08 14.76 -0.64
CA ASP A 128 -9.97 15.79 -1.19
C ASP A 128 -10.49 16.77 -0.13
N SER A 129 -10.47 16.39 1.15
CA SER A 129 -10.82 17.29 2.26
C SER A 129 -9.72 18.33 2.57
N TYR A 130 -8.52 18.19 1.98
CA TYR A 130 -7.41 19.13 2.13
C TYR A 130 -7.14 19.84 0.79
N PRO A 131 -7.28 21.17 0.70
CA PRO A 131 -7.08 21.90 -0.56
C PRO A 131 -5.72 21.64 -1.23
N ILE A 132 -4.65 21.51 -0.44
CA ILE A 132 -3.28 21.26 -0.94
C ILE A 132 -3.10 19.87 -1.57
N TYR A 133 -3.90 18.88 -1.14
CA TYR A 133 -3.81 17.50 -1.62
C TYR A 133 -4.90 17.13 -2.62
N LYS A 134 -5.80 18.05 -2.97
CA LYS A 134 -6.90 17.79 -3.91
C LYS A 134 -6.43 17.25 -5.27
N ASN A 135 -5.24 17.67 -5.71
CA ASN A 135 -4.64 17.25 -6.97
C ASN A 135 -3.42 16.33 -6.79
N SER A 136 -3.13 15.86 -5.58
CA SER A 136 -2.02 14.93 -5.36
C SER A 136 -2.30 13.61 -6.07
N LEU A 137 -1.25 12.99 -6.60
CA LEU A 137 -1.32 11.66 -7.16
C LEU A 137 -1.47 10.63 -6.03
N VAL A 138 -2.25 9.59 -6.33
CA VAL A 138 -2.34 8.37 -5.51
C VAL A 138 -1.89 7.22 -6.38
N MET A 139 -0.77 6.59 -6.02
CA MET A 139 -0.14 5.50 -6.75
C MET A 139 -0.37 4.16 -6.06
N GLY A 140 -0.49 3.08 -6.85
CA GLY A 140 -0.71 1.72 -6.37
C GLY A 140 -1.72 0.92 -7.21
N PRO A 141 -2.12 -0.27 -6.74
CA PRO A 141 -1.60 -0.96 -5.56
C PRO A 141 -0.18 -1.50 -5.80
N SER A 142 0.74 -1.26 -4.85
CA SER A 142 2.12 -1.77 -4.91
C SER A 142 2.14 -3.28 -4.65
N THR A 143 1.90 -4.10 -5.68
CA THR A 143 1.90 -5.58 -5.58
C THR A 143 3.26 -6.20 -5.90
N ALA A 144 3.63 -7.31 -5.25
CA ALA A 144 4.91 -7.97 -5.47
C ALA A 144 5.01 -8.74 -6.83
N GLY A 145 3.90 -8.98 -7.52
CA GLY A 145 3.93 -9.50 -8.90
C GLY A 145 2.57 -9.78 -9.55
N ALA A 146 2.54 -9.76 -10.89
CA ALA A 146 1.34 -9.90 -11.74
C ALA A 146 0.55 -11.22 -11.61
N SER A 147 1.01 -12.18 -10.81
CA SER A 147 0.39 -13.49 -10.65
C SER A 147 -0.85 -13.50 -9.73
N SER A 148 -1.10 -12.43 -8.98
CA SER A 148 -2.27 -12.28 -8.09
C SER A 148 -3.45 -11.54 -8.75
N MET A 149 -3.29 -10.99 -9.96
CA MET A 149 -4.32 -10.20 -10.66
C MET A 149 -5.28 -11.03 -11.55
N PHE A 150 -5.06 -12.33 -11.72
CA PHE A 150 -5.82 -13.17 -12.67
C PHE A 150 -6.42 -14.43 -12.04
N SER A 151 -7.00 -14.32 -10.85
CA SER A 151 -7.85 -15.37 -10.31
C SER A 151 -9.22 -14.79 -9.96
N GLU A 152 -10.06 -14.63 -10.98
CA GLU A 152 -11.52 -14.60 -10.84
C GLU A 152 -12.09 -15.95 -11.26
#